data_AF-A0A925N750-F1
#
_entry.id   AF-A0A925N750-F1
#
_cell.length_a   1.000
_cell.length_b   1.000
_cell.length_c   1.000
_cell.angle_alpha   90.00
_cell.angle_beta   90.00
_cell.angle_gamma   90.00
#
_symmetry.space_group_name_H-M   'P 1'
#
loop_
_entity.id
_entity.type
_entity.pdbx_description
1 polymer ?
#
loop_
_entity_poly.entity_id
_entity_poly.type
_entity_poly.pdbx_seq_one_letter_code
_entity_poly.pdbx_strand_id
1 'polypeptide(L)'
;ERGWLGRRGGVDLMVAMNPQTWDADVAEIEVGGYLFYDNSKPLPKSKFRDDINIIGVPLTEICNATYTDPRQRQLFKNIMYIGALSVLLDIDVPVIETLIGEQYKGKEKLLKPNLEALHLGRDWVREHLPHPLGLRVHKADAVGDRIFVEGNAAAALGCVYGGATVCAWYPITPSSSLAEAFQKYCQKYRVDGEGRARYAIIQAEDEIASIGMVVGAGWNGARAFTTTSGPGLSLMNEFIGLAYFAEIPVTIIDVQRGGPSTGMPTRTQQSDVLACAYASHGDTKHVLLFPEDPHECFEFSAAALDLADRLQTPIFVMTDLDIGMNQRLCAPFAWDGARGYDRGKVMTAEELEAGREFARYKDLDGDGIPYRTYPGTHPEKGAYFTRGTSRNPQAQYSERGPDYVYNMQRLLQKFDSAKAMVPQPIVQQSDVPSRHGAIFFGSTSPAMHEAIERLRDEGIALDTLRVRAFPFPESVRAFIDAHESVFVIEQNRDGQLRSLLVNEFGIDPARLVAVLHYDGTPITARFIADAIAGRSATQSRQHKVA
;
A
#
# COMPACT_ATOMS: atom_id res chain seq x y z
N GLU A 1 -13.49 11.30 18.70
CA GLU A 1 -12.75 12.50 18.28
C GLU A 1 -11.25 12.30 18.07
N ARG A 2 -10.59 11.29 18.67
CA ARG A 2 -9.14 11.04 18.47
C ARG A 2 -8.72 10.71 17.01
N GLY A 3 -9.66 10.51 16.09
CA GLY A 3 -9.39 10.46 14.65
C GLY A 3 -8.80 9.15 14.14
N TRP A 4 -9.09 8.01 14.78
CA TRP A 4 -8.60 6.70 14.35
C TRP A 4 -9.06 6.33 12.94
N LEU A 5 -8.11 5.85 12.13
CA LEU A 5 -8.32 5.47 10.74
C LEU A 5 -8.27 3.95 10.53
N GLY A 6 -7.88 3.19 11.56
CA GLY A 6 -7.85 1.73 11.50
C GLY A 6 -9.25 1.14 11.41
N ARG A 7 -9.34 -0.05 10.81
CA ARG A 7 -10.58 -0.82 10.86
C ARG A 7 -10.89 -1.16 12.32
N ARG A 8 -12.08 -0.77 12.78
CA ARG A 8 -12.54 -1.06 14.15
C ARG A 8 -12.79 -2.56 14.39
N GLY A 9 -13.33 -3.26 13.38
CA GLY A 9 -13.88 -4.61 13.51
C GLY A 9 -15.29 -4.61 14.13
N GLY A 10 -16.12 -5.59 13.74
CA GLY A 10 -17.57 -5.60 14.05
C GLY A 10 -18.37 -4.58 13.22
N VAL A 11 -19.70 -4.62 13.34
CA VAL A 11 -20.62 -3.71 12.63
C VAL A 11 -21.62 -3.09 13.61
N ASP A 12 -21.60 -1.77 13.76
CA ASP A 12 -22.58 -1.05 14.60
C ASP A 12 -23.93 -0.87 13.89
N LEU A 13 -23.92 -0.67 12.58
CA LEU A 13 -25.12 -0.57 11.73
C LEU A 13 -24.88 -1.29 10.41
N MET A 14 -25.73 -2.27 10.10
CA MET A 14 -25.72 -3.01 8.85
C MET A 14 -26.86 -2.56 7.93
N VAL A 15 -26.54 -2.24 6.67
CA VAL A 15 -27.53 -1.97 5.61
C VAL A 15 -27.68 -3.22 4.75
N ALA A 16 -28.60 -4.10 5.13
CA ALA A 16 -28.77 -5.41 4.49
C ALA A 16 -29.76 -5.34 3.31
N MET A 17 -29.21 -5.13 2.11
CA MET A 17 -29.99 -5.09 0.86
C MET A 17 -29.87 -6.37 0.02
N ASN A 18 -28.93 -7.26 0.37
CA ASN A 18 -28.68 -8.48 -0.38
C ASN A 18 -29.24 -9.71 0.35
N PRO A 19 -30.28 -10.38 -0.19
CA PRO A 19 -30.84 -11.59 0.43
C PRO A 19 -29.83 -12.74 0.54
N GLN A 20 -28.80 -12.78 -0.30
CA GLN A 20 -27.83 -13.87 -0.34
C GLN A 20 -26.86 -13.85 0.85
N THR A 21 -26.54 -12.66 1.38
CA THR A 21 -25.58 -12.48 2.48
C THR A 21 -26.29 -12.23 3.82
N TRP A 22 -27.62 -12.11 3.83
CA TRP A 22 -28.44 -11.75 5.00
C TRP A 22 -27.99 -12.41 6.31
N ASP A 23 -27.89 -13.74 6.34
CA ASP A 23 -27.60 -14.46 7.58
C ASP A 23 -26.19 -14.14 8.11
N ALA A 24 -25.20 -13.94 7.22
CA ALA A 24 -23.86 -13.53 7.58
C ALA A 24 -23.82 -12.05 8.03
N ASP A 25 -24.49 -11.17 7.27
CA ASP A 25 -24.56 -9.75 7.55
C ASP A 25 -25.19 -9.47 8.93
N VAL A 26 -26.26 -10.20 9.29
CA VAL A 26 -26.92 -10.11 10.61
C VAL A 26 -26.04 -10.68 11.73
N ALA A 27 -25.22 -11.69 11.44
CA ALA A 27 -24.31 -12.27 12.42
C ALA A 27 -23.14 -11.33 12.78
N GLU A 28 -22.71 -10.45 11.86
CA GLU A 28 -21.62 -9.50 12.08
C GLU A 28 -22.00 -8.28 12.95
N ILE A 29 -23.31 -8.06 13.19
CA ILE A 29 -23.79 -6.93 13.97
C ILE A 29 -23.43 -7.11 15.44
N GLU A 30 -22.83 -6.06 16.01
CA GLU A 30 -22.49 -5.99 17.43
C GLU A 30 -23.75 -6.03 18.30
N VAL A 31 -23.63 -6.54 19.53
CA VAL A 31 -24.75 -6.54 20.49
C VAL A 31 -25.23 -5.10 20.71
N GLY A 32 -26.53 -4.86 20.58
CA GLY A 32 -27.13 -3.52 20.64
C GLY A 32 -26.97 -2.69 19.36
N GLY A 33 -26.38 -3.24 18.30
CA GLY A 33 -26.25 -2.60 16.99
C GLY A 33 -27.60 -2.48 16.24
N TYR A 34 -27.54 -2.04 14.99
CA TYR A 34 -28.70 -1.72 14.17
C TYR A 34 -28.71 -2.51 12.86
N LEU A 35 -29.87 -3.08 12.51
CA LEU A 35 -30.11 -3.69 11.20
C LEU A 35 -31.08 -2.82 10.41
N PHE A 36 -30.60 -2.17 9.35
CA PHE A 36 -31.41 -1.47 8.37
C PHE A 36 -31.68 -2.38 7.17
N TYR A 37 -32.95 -2.58 6.79
CA TYR A 37 -33.31 -3.42 5.64
C TYR A 37 -34.59 -2.96 4.93
N ASP A 38 -34.78 -3.47 3.71
CA ASP A 38 -36.02 -3.28 2.96
C ASP A 38 -37.14 -4.22 3.45
N ASN A 39 -38.12 -3.66 4.16
CA ASN A 39 -39.25 -4.44 4.72
C ASN A 39 -40.47 -4.52 3.79
N SER A 40 -40.35 -4.13 2.52
CA SER A 40 -41.44 -4.26 1.53
C SER A 40 -41.92 -5.70 1.34
N LYS A 41 -41.12 -6.69 1.77
CA LYS A 41 -41.53 -8.08 1.91
C LYS A 41 -41.30 -8.53 3.36
N PRO A 42 -42.30 -9.15 4.02
CA PRO A 42 -42.13 -9.64 5.38
C PRO A 42 -41.11 -10.78 5.42
N LEU A 43 -40.24 -10.76 6.42
CA LEU A 43 -39.31 -11.83 6.74
C LEU A 43 -39.75 -12.55 8.03
N PRO A 44 -39.53 -13.87 8.15
CA PRO A 44 -39.90 -14.60 9.36
C PRO A 44 -39.05 -14.15 10.56
N LYS A 45 -39.60 -14.20 11.78
CA LYS A 45 -38.90 -13.78 13.01
C LYS A 45 -37.53 -14.47 13.18
N SER A 46 -37.38 -15.71 12.71
CA SER A 46 -36.13 -16.47 12.75
C SER A 46 -34.96 -15.86 11.97
N LYS A 47 -35.23 -14.87 11.10
CA LYS A 47 -34.20 -14.14 10.34
C LYS A 47 -33.59 -12.96 11.10
N PHE A 48 -34.06 -12.70 12.32
CA PHE A 48 -33.61 -11.58 13.15
C PHE A 48 -33.02 -12.10 14.46
N ARG A 49 -32.17 -11.29 15.07
CA ARG A 49 -31.66 -11.52 16.43
C ARG A 49 -32.41 -10.61 17.41
N ASP A 50 -32.63 -11.09 18.63
CA ASP A 50 -33.36 -10.33 19.67
C ASP A 50 -32.46 -9.29 20.38
N ASP A 51 -31.13 -9.35 20.17
CA ASP A 51 -30.12 -8.50 20.81
C ASP A 51 -29.70 -7.28 19.97
N ILE A 52 -30.38 -7.02 18.85
CA ILE A 52 -30.11 -5.91 17.94
C ILE A 52 -31.39 -5.10 17.65
N ASN A 53 -31.22 -3.87 17.19
CA ASN A 53 -32.31 -2.97 16.84
C ASN A 53 -32.70 -3.12 15.36
N ILE A 54 -33.95 -3.50 15.09
CA ILE A 54 -34.43 -3.74 13.72
C ILE A 54 -35.09 -2.47 13.14
N ILE A 55 -34.63 -2.04 11.98
CA ILE A 55 -35.11 -0.86 11.24
C ILE A 55 -35.56 -1.30 9.85
N GLY A 56 -36.87 -1.41 9.65
CA GLY A 56 -37.47 -1.70 8.35
C GLY A 56 -37.92 -0.44 7.64
N VAL A 57 -37.49 -0.25 6.39
CA VAL A 57 -37.98 0.82 5.50
C VAL A 57 -38.47 0.20 4.19
N PRO A 58 -39.70 0.49 3.71
CA PRO A 58 -40.28 -0.22 2.57
C PRO A 58 -39.78 0.37 1.24
N LEU A 59 -38.47 0.33 1.03
CA LEU A 59 -37.78 1.00 -0.09
C LEU A 59 -38.31 0.53 -1.46
N THR A 60 -38.55 -0.76 -1.64
CA THR A 60 -39.14 -1.29 -2.87
C THR A 60 -40.55 -0.76 -3.10
N GLU A 61 -41.38 -0.71 -2.06
CA GLU A 61 -42.75 -0.22 -2.16
C GLU A 61 -42.77 1.27 -2.55
N ILE A 62 -41.98 2.10 -1.86
CA ILE A 62 -41.88 3.54 -2.16
C ILE A 62 -41.35 3.74 -3.60
N CYS A 63 -40.27 3.04 -3.98
CA CYS A 63 -39.74 3.09 -5.35
C CYS A 63 -40.79 2.73 -6.42
N ASN A 64 -41.55 1.66 -6.19
CA ASN A 64 -42.53 1.17 -7.16
C ASN A 64 -43.72 2.12 -7.30
N ALA A 65 -44.11 2.81 -6.22
CA ALA A 65 -45.18 3.80 -6.21
C ALA A 65 -44.77 5.10 -6.91
N THR A 66 -43.52 5.54 -6.75
CA THR A 66 -43.04 6.81 -7.32
C THR A 66 -42.58 6.66 -8.77
N TYR A 67 -41.77 5.65 -9.08
CA TYR A 67 -41.11 5.52 -10.38
C TYR A 67 -41.82 4.48 -11.25
N THR A 68 -41.99 4.76 -12.54
CA THR A 68 -42.57 3.82 -13.50
C THR A 68 -41.51 3.01 -14.26
N ASP A 69 -40.31 3.59 -14.47
CA ASP A 69 -39.20 2.93 -15.15
C ASP A 69 -38.54 1.86 -14.25
N PRO A 70 -38.49 0.58 -14.68
CA PRO A 70 -37.82 -0.49 -13.94
C PRO A 70 -36.36 -0.22 -13.57
N ARG A 71 -35.61 0.46 -14.45
CA ARG A 71 -34.20 0.75 -14.18
C ARG A 71 -34.03 1.81 -13.08
N GLN A 72 -34.84 2.86 -13.10
CA GLN A 72 -34.91 3.84 -12.02
C GLN A 72 -35.28 3.20 -10.67
N ARG A 73 -36.28 2.31 -10.65
CA ARG A 73 -36.67 1.56 -9.43
C ARG A 73 -35.53 0.77 -8.82
N GLN A 74 -34.64 0.20 -9.64
CA GLN A 74 -33.49 -0.55 -9.14
C GLN A 74 -32.40 0.37 -8.59
N LEU A 75 -32.09 1.47 -9.29
CA LEU A 75 -30.98 2.36 -8.95
C LEU A 75 -31.30 3.29 -7.77
N PHE A 76 -32.53 3.80 -7.69
CA PHE A 76 -32.90 4.81 -6.70
C PHE A 76 -33.10 4.27 -5.29
N LYS A 77 -33.27 2.95 -5.11
CA LYS A 77 -33.22 2.31 -3.79
C LYS A 77 -31.96 2.67 -3.02
N ASN A 78 -30.82 2.72 -3.71
CA ASN A 78 -29.54 3.04 -3.08
C ASN A 78 -29.52 4.47 -2.54
N ILE A 79 -30.08 5.41 -3.30
CA ILE A 79 -30.14 6.80 -2.90
C ILE A 79 -31.20 7.05 -1.83
N MET A 80 -32.34 6.33 -1.89
CA MET A 80 -33.38 6.40 -0.88
C MET A 80 -32.89 5.95 0.49
N TYR A 81 -32.16 4.84 0.59
CA TYR A 81 -31.65 4.46 1.90
C TYR A 81 -30.59 5.45 2.42
N ILE A 82 -29.80 6.09 1.55
CA ILE A 82 -28.90 7.19 1.97
C ILE A 82 -29.74 8.33 2.58
N GLY A 83 -30.88 8.65 1.97
CA GLY A 83 -31.85 9.60 2.49
C GLY A 83 -32.40 9.20 3.86
N ALA A 84 -32.81 7.95 4.01
CA ALA A 84 -33.27 7.39 5.27
C ALA A 84 -32.19 7.46 6.37
N LEU A 85 -30.97 7.03 6.05
CA LEU A 85 -29.81 7.07 6.94
C LEU A 85 -29.45 8.50 7.34
N SER A 86 -29.67 9.49 6.47
CA SER A 86 -29.40 10.89 6.81
C SER A 86 -30.22 11.38 8.02
N VAL A 87 -31.44 10.88 8.17
CA VAL A 87 -32.29 11.20 9.34
C VAL A 87 -31.94 10.33 10.53
N LEU A 88 -31.75 9.02 10.30
CA LEU A 88 -31.49 8.05 11.36
C LEU A 88 -30.16 8.33 12.07
N LEU A 89 -29.13 8.70 11.31
CA LEU A 89 -27.78 8.96 11.83
C LEU A 89 -27.51 10.44 12.09
N ASP A 90 -28.47 11.32 11.84
CA ASP A 90 -28.33 12.78 12.00
C ASP A 90 -27.22 13.38 11.08
N ILE A 91 -27.17 12.93 9.82
CA ILE A 91 -26.25 13.45 8.79
C ILE A 91 -26.82 14.72 8.18
N ASP A 92 -25.98 15.75 8.06
CA ASP A 92 -26.33 17.03 7.44
C ASP A 92 -26.67 16.86 5.94
N VAL A 93 -27.96 16.89 5.60
CA VAL A 93 -28.48 16.59 4.25
C VAL A 93 -27.89 17.49 3.15
N PRO A 94 -27.73 18.81 3.34
CA PRO A 94 -27.00 19.68 2.40
C PRO A 94 -25.61 19.18 1.98
N VAL A 95 -24.90 18.46 2.85
CA VAL A 95 -23.60 17.86 2.51
C VAL A 95 -23.80 16.74 1.49
N ILE A 96 -24.79 15.87 1.70
CA ILE A 96 -25.12 14.78 0.76
C ILE A 96 -25.58 15.35 -0.59
N GLU A 97 -26.42 16.38 -0.58
CA GLU A 97 -26.90 17.06 -1.80
C GLU A 97 -25.73 17.63 -2.61
N THR A 98 -24.76 18.25 -1.92
CA THR A 98 -23.54 18.78 -2.54
C THR A 98 -22.74 17.66 -3.21
N LEU A 99 -22.48 16.54 -2.51
CA LEU A 99 -21.74 15.39 -3.05
C LEU A 99 -22.46 14.73 -4.24
N ILE A 100 -23.78 14.61 -4.21
CA ILE A 100 -24.57 14.14 -5.36
C ILE A 100 -24.41 15.12 -6.54
N GLY A 101 -24.46 16.43 -6.28
CA GLY A 101 -24.21 17.48 -7.28
C GLY A 101 -22.84 17.35 -7.95
N GLU A 102 -21.79 17.13 -7.16
CA GLU A 102 -20.42 16.94 -7.65
C GLU A 102 -20.26 15.65 -8.48
N GLN A 103 -20.80 14.53 -7.99
CA GLN A 103 -20.74 13.22 -8.65
C GLN A 103 -21.41 13.22 -10.03
N TYR A 104 -22.51 13.97 -10.17
CA TYR A 104 -23.28 14.07 -11.42
C TYR A 104 -23.00 15.35 -12.22
N LYS A 105 -21.91 16.06 -11.93
CA LYS A 105 -21.50 17.24 -12.70
C LYS A 105 -21.32 16.89 -14.19
N GLY A 106 -21.97 17.64 -15.08
CA GLY A 106 -22.02 17.35 -16.53
C GLY A 106 -23.00 16.24 -16.92
N LYS A 107 -23.82 15.75 -15.99
CA LYS A 107 -24.88 14.75 -16.19
C LYS A 107 -26.19 15.23 -15.55
N GLU A 108 -26.62 16.44 -15.85
CA GLU A 108 -27.72 17.16 -15.17
C GLU A 108 -29.05 16.40 -15.19
N LYS A 109 -29.30 15.60 -16.25
CA LYS A 109 -30.49 14.73 -16.34
C LYS A 109 -30.58 13.69 -15.23
N LEU A 110 -29.45 13.32 -14.63
CA LEU A 110 -29.38 12.37 -13.53
C LEU A 110 -29.51 13.05 -12.16
N LEU A 111 -29.13 14.33 -12.04
CA LEU A 111 -29.06 15.00 -10.74
C LEU A 111 -30.43 15.08 -10.03
N LYS A 112 -31.43 15.68 -10.70
CA LYS A 112 -32.75 15.91 -10.10
C LYS A 112 -33.44 14.61 -9.62
N PRO A 113 -33.51 13.53 -10.42
CA PRO A 113 -34.08 12.27 -9.96
C PRO A 113 -33.37 11.64 -8.76
N ASN A 114 -32.04 11.77 -8.66
CA ASN A 114 -31.31 11.27 -7.49
C ASN A 114 -31.59 12.12 -6.24
N LEU A 115 -31.68 13.44 -6.35
CA LEU A 115 -32.09 14.29 -5.21
C LEU A 115 -33.52 13.98 -4.75
N GLU A 116 -34.45 13.77 -5.68
CA GLU A 116 -35.82 13.35 -5.34
C GLU A 116 -35.83 12.01 -4.60
N ALA A 117 -35.06 11.02 -5.07
CA ALA A 117 -34.91 9.74 -4.40
C ALA A 117 -34.34 9.89 -2.98
N LEU A 118 -33.35 10.78 -2.79
CA LEU A 118 -32.78 11.10 -1.47
C LEU A 118 -33.87 11.61 -0.52
N HIS A 119 -34.67 12.59 -0.98
CA HIS A 119 -35.74 13.17 -0.16
C HIS A 119 -36.84 12.17 0.16
N LEU A 120 -37.23 11.29 -0.77
CA LEU A 120 -38.28 10.29 -0.51
C LEU A 120 -37.94 9.36 0.65
N GLY A 121 -36.71 8.83 0.70
CA GLY A 121 -36.29 7.98 1.81
C GLY A 121 -36.19 8.74 3.13
N ARG A 122 -35.72 9.99 3.06
CA ARG A 122 -35.59 10.89 4.20
C ARG A 122 -36.95 11.25 4.82
N ASP A 123 -37.90 11.65 3.99
CA ASP A 123 -39.22 12.12 4.43
C ASP A 123 -40.04 10.96 4.98
N TRP A 124 -39.93 9.77 4.37
CA TRP A 124 -40.58 8.57 4.90
C TRP A 124 -40.10 8.25 6.33
N VAL A 125 -38.79 8.28 6.60
CA VAL A 125 -38.27 8.03 7.97
C VAL A 125 -38.78 9.08 8.96
N ARG A 126 -38.83 10.36 8.57
CA ARG A 126 -39.32 11.45 9.44
C ARG A 126 -40.76 11.26 9.87
N GLU A 127 -41.59 10.74 8.97
CA GLU A 127 -43.02 10.54 9.20
C GLU A 127 -43.31 9.24 9.97
N HIS A 128 -42.49 8.20 9.82
CA HIS A 128 -42.85 6.84 10.23
C HIS A 128 -41.99 6.23 11.35
N LEU A 129 -40.76 6.71 11.57
CA LEU A 129 -39.83 6.07 12.50
C LEU A 129 -39.34 7.03 13.61
N PRO A 130 -39.05 6.51 14.82
CA PRO A 130 -38.34 7.28 15.83
C PRO A 130 -36.91 7.58 15.35
N HIS A 131 -36.49 8.83 15.51
CA HIS A 131 -35.19 9.32 15.06
C HIS A 131 -34.72 10.50 15.93
N PRO A 132 -33.40 10.79 15.96
CA PRO A 132 -32.30 9.97 15.45
C PRO A 132 -32.05 8.72 16.32
N LEU A 133 -31.25 7.78 15.83
CA LEU A 133 -30.83 6.58 16.57
C LEU A 133 -29.89 6.95 17.74
N GLY A 134 -29.53 5.93 18.54
CA GLY A 134 -28.46 6.05 19.53
C GLY A 134 -27.09 6.20 18.87
N LEU A 135 -26.90 5.56 17.71
CA LEU A 135 -25.75 5.78 16.83
C LEU A 135 -25.97 7.03 15.97
N ARG A 136 -25.04 7.99 16.04
CA ARG A 136 -25.13 9.26 15.31
C ARG A 136 -23.78 9.64 14.72
N VAL A 137 -23.81 10.40 13.64
CA VAL A 137 -22.66 11.17 13.20
C VAL A 137 -22.71 12.55 13.83
N HIS A 138 -21.55 13.12 14.10
CA HIS A 138 -21.43 14.49 14.56
C HIS A 138 -20.50 15.22 13.62
N LYS A 139 -20.91 16.42 13.17
CA LYS A 139 -20.04 17.30 12.41
C LYS A 139 -18.82 17.65 13.27
N ALA A 140 -17.63 17.42 12.73
CA ALA A 140 -16.36 17.75 13.37
C ALA A 140 -15.42 18.38 12.35
N ASP A 141 -14.60 19.34 12.81
CA ASP A 141 -13.56 20.01 12.00
C ASP A 141 -12.15 19.56 12.41
N ALA A 142 -12.05 18.32 12.90
CA ALA A 142 -10.81 17.75 13.45
C ALA A 142 -9.91 17.11 12.39
N VAL A 143 -10.34 17.08 11.12
CA VAL A 143 -9.56 16.47 10.02
C VAL A 143 -8.38 17.35 9.59
N GLY A 144 -8.45 18.66 9.82
CA GLY A 144 -7.42 19.62 9.45
C GLY A 144 -7.16 19.65 7.94
N ASP A 145 -5.92 19.96 7.55
CA ASP A 145 -5.48 19.91 6.15
C ASP A 145 -5.12 18.47 5.76
N ARG A 146 -6.12 17.72 5.30
CA ARG A 146 -5.99 16.34 4.82
C ARG A 146 -6.79 16.13 3.55
N ILE A 147 -6.35 15.16 2.75
CA ILE A 147 -7.00 14.79 1.49
C ILE A 147 -7.52 13.36 1.54
N PHE A 148 -8.52 13.07 0.72
CA PHE A 148 -9.10 11.73 0.58
C PHE A 148 -8.76 11.16 -0.80
N VAL A 149 -7.96 10.10 -0.83
CA VAL A 149 -7.38 9.57 -2.07
C VAL A 149 -7.02 8.09 -1.94
N GLU A 150 -6.99 7.37 -3.07
CA GLU A 150 -6.55 5.97 -3.16
C GLU A 150 -5.03 5.88 -3.29
N GLY A 151 -4.42 4.86 -2.68
CA GLY A 151 -2.97 4.63 -2.73
C GLY A 151 -2.45 4.38 -4.14
N ASN A 152 -3.19 3.67 -5.00
CA ASN A 152 -2.78 3.43 -6.39
C ASN A 152 -2.71 4.73 -7.19
N ALA A 153 -3.68 5.63 -7.03
CA ALA A 153 -3.65 6.94 -7.67
C ALA A 153 -2.49 7.80 -7.13
N ALA A 154 -2.24 7.74 -5.82
CA ALA A 154 -1.14 8.46 -5.20
C ALA A 154 0.24 7.97 -5.69
N ALA A 155 0.46 6.65 -5.72
CA ALA A 155 1.67 6.03 -6.25
C ALA A 155 1.90 6.37 -7.73
N ALA A 156 0.85 6.32 -8.54
CA ALA A 156 0.91 6.72 -9.95
C ALA A 156 1.32 8.19 -10.12
N LEU A 157 0.77 9.09 -9.29
CA LEU A 157 1.18 10.49 -9.29
C LEU A 157 2.63 10.63 -8.81
N GLY A 158 3.05 9.86 -7.81
CA GLY A 158 4.42 9.76 -7.33
C GLY A 158 5.39 9.36 -8.44
N CYS A 159 5.03 8.39 -9.29
CA CYS A 159 5.81 8.03 -10.48
C CYS A 159 5.91 9.19 -11.48
N VAL A 160 4.82 9.93 -11.71
CA VAL A 160 4.85 11.11 -12.58
C VAL A 160 5.80 12.17 -12.03
N TYR A 161 5.72 12.50 -10.74
CA TYR A 161 6.58 13.50 -10.12
C TYR A 161 8.03 13.02 -9.97
N GLY A 162 8.24 11.72 -9.72
CA GLY A 162 9.56 11.08 -9.70
C GLY A 162 10.19 10.89 -11.09
N GLY A 163 9.55 11.37 -12.15
CA GLY A 163 10.17 11.42 -13.48
C GLY A 163 10.04 10.15 -14.32
N ALA A 164 9.15 9.22 -13.96
CA ALA A 164 8.89 8.05 -14.79
C ALA A 164 8.35 8.46 -16.16
N THR A 165 8.90 7.85 -17.20
CA THR A 165 8.48 8.05 -18.60
C THR A 165 8.06 6.76 -19.28
N VAL A 166 8.35 5.60 -18.69
CA VAL A 166 7.92 4.30 -19.23
C VAL A 166 7.19 3.50 -18.16
N CYS A 167 6.00 3.02 -18.50
CA CYS A 167 5.25 2.05 -17.72
C CYS A 167 4.89 0.88 -18.63
N ALA A 168 5.33 -0.33 -18.31
CA ALA A 168 4.81 -1.53 -18.96
C ALA A 168 4.14 -2.40 -17.91
N TRP A 169 2.94 -2.89 -18.16
CA TRP A 169 2.12 -3.56 -17.15
C TRP A 169 1.24 -4.66 -17.77
N TYR A 170 0.80 -5.60 -16.95
CA TYR A 170 -0.23 -6.58 -17.30
C TYR A 170 -1.42 -6.43 -16.34
N PRO A 171 -2.68 -6.52 -16.81
CA PRO A 171 -3.83 -6.33 -15.93
C PRO A 171 -3.93 -7.40 -14.84
N ILE A 172 -3.85 -6.97 -13.58
CA ILE A 172 -4.04 -7.81 -12.41
C ILE A 172 -4.62 -6.99 -11.25
N THR A 173 -5.68 -7.47 -10.60
CA THR A 173 -6.20 -6.86 -9.36
C THR A 173 -5.19 -7.10 -8.24
N PRO A 174 -4.84 -6.13 -7.40
CA PRO A 174 -5.36 -4.77 -7.29
C PRO A 174 -4.53 -3.69 -8.00
N SER A 175 -3.58 -4.03 -8.87
CA SER A 175 -2.61 -3.07 -9.40
C SER A 175 -3.03 -2.33 -10.68
N SER A 176 -3.99 -2.86 -11.46
CA SER A 176 -4.39 -2.24 -12.75
C SER A 176 -4.76 -0.76 -12.64
N SER A 177 -5.46 -0.34 -11.58
CA SER A 177 -5.89 1.06 -11.42
C SER A 177 -4.71 2.03 -11.24
N LEU A 178 -3.53 1.55 -10.82
CA LEU A 178 -2.32 2.36 -10.75
C LEU A 178 -1.82 2.71 -12.16
N ALA A 179 -1.73 1.74 -13.06
CA ALA A 179 -1.30 1.99 -14.44
C ALA A 179 -2.29 2.91 -15.19
N GLU A 180 -3.59 2.71 -14.98
CA GLU A 180 -4.65 3.57 -15.51
C GLU A 180 -4.57 5.01 -14.96
N ALA A 181 -4.32 5.16 -13.65
CA ALA A 181 -4.11 6.46 -13.03
C ALA A 181 -2.85 7.15 -13.60
N PHE A 182 -1.75 6.41 -13.77
CA PHE A 182 -0.52 6.93 -14.37
C PHE A 182 -0.77 7.42 -15.80
N GLN A 183 -1.53 6.66 -16.59
CA GLN A 183 -1.94 7.07 -17.94
C GLN A 183 -2.74 8.37 -17.92
N LYS A 184 -3.74 8.49 -17.03
CA LYS A 184 -4.54 9.71 -16.88
C LYS A 184 -3.69 10.92 -16.48
N TYR A 185 -2.75 10.74 -15.56
CA TYR A 185 -1.85 11.83 -15.16
C TYR A 185 -0.86 12.20 -16.25
N CYS A 186 -0.29 11.23 -16.97
CA CYS A 186 0.59 11.47 -18.10
C CYS A 186 -0.11 12.21 -19.25
N GLN A 187 -1.35 11.84 -19.59
CA GLN A 187 -2.16 12.58 -20.57
C GLN A 187 -2.39 14.04 -20.18
N LYS A 188 -2.47 14.32 -18.87
CA LYS A 188 -2.68 15.68 -18.35
C LYS A 188 -1.39 16.49 -18.24
N TYR A 189 -0.28 15.86 -17.85
CA TYR A 189 0.93 16.57 -17.41
C TYR A 189 2.19 16.27 -18.22
N ARG A 190 2.18 15.26 -19.09
CA ARG A 190 3.35 14.78 -19.85
C ARG A 190 3.12 14.84 -21.37
N VAL A 191 2.27 15.74 -21.81
CA VAL A 191 2.05 16.08 -23.21
C VAL A 191 2.64 17.46 -23.48
N ASP A 192 3.43 17.61 -24.54
CA ASP A 192 4.00 18.91 -24.90
C ASP A 192 2.99 19.84 -25.58
N GLY A 193 3.39 21.08 -25.86
CA GLY A 193 2.53 22.08 -26.49
C GLY A 193 2.03 21.72 -27.90
N GLU A 194 2.61 20.70 -28.53
CA GLU A 194 2.24 20.19 -29.85
C GLU A 194 1.40 18.92 -29.77
N GLY A 195 1.05 18.46 -28.57
CA GLY A 195 0.26 17.25 -28.36
C GLY A 195 1.09 15.95 -28.37
N ARG A 196 2.42 16.01 -28.40
CA ARG A 196 3.27 14.82 -28.39
C ARG A 196 3.44 14.29 -26.97
N ALA A 197 3.27 12.99 -26.81
CA ALA A 197 3.49 12.30 -25.55
C ALA A 197 4.99 12.20 -25.21
N ARG A 198 5.36 12.60 -24.00
CA ARG A 198 6.72 12.41 -23.42
C ARG A 198 6.78 11.18 -22.51
N TYR A 199 5.97 10.18 -22.83
CA TYR A 199 5.82 8.95 -22.07
C TYR A 199 5.44 7.79 -22.99
N ALA A 200 5.73 6.56 -22.55
CA ALA A 200 5.27 5.33 -23.18
C ALA A 200 4.59 4.46 -22.12
N ILE A 201 3.35 4.06 -22.37
CA ILE A 201 2.57 3.18 -21.49
C ILE A 201 2.12 2.00 -22.32
N ILE A 202 2.53 0.80 -21.92
CA ILE A 202 2.33 -0.44 -22.69
C ILE A 202 1.60 -1.44 -21.80
N GLN A 203 0.40 -1.86 -22.22
CA GLN A 203 -0.21 -3.06 -21.69
C GLN A 203 0.42 -4.26 -22.42
N ALA A 204 1.25 -5.01 -21.72
CA ALA A 204 1.95 -6.17 -22.26
C ALA A 204 1.02 -7.40 -22.34
N GLU A 205 1.50 -8.45 -23.00
CA GLU A 205 0.82 -9.74 -23.14
C GLU A 205 0.82 -10.58 -21.85
N ASP A 206 1.83 -10.40 -21.00
CA ASP A 206 1.99 -11.03 -19.68
C ASP A 206 2.98 -10.23 -18.80
N GLU A 207 3.16 -10.67 -17.55
CA GLU A 207 4.09 -10.04 -16.62
C GLU A 207 5.57 -10.20 -17.01
N ILE A 208 5.94 -11.23 -17.78
CA ILE A 208 7.32 -11.47 -18.25
C ILE A 208 7.69 -10.40 -19.29
N ALA A 209 6.81 -10.17 -20.26
CA ALA A 209 6.96 -9.14 -21.26
C ALA A 209 6.95 -7.74 -20.62
N SER A 210 6.05 -7.50 -19.66
CA SER A 210 6.00 -6.24 -18.89
C SER A 210 7.33 -5.92 -18.23
N ILE A 211 7.88 -6.82 -17.41
CA ILE A 211 9.16 -6.54 -16.74
C ILE A 211 10.32 -6.47 -17.75
N GLY A 212 10.32 -7.28 -18.80
CA GLY A 212 11.33 -7.23 -19.86
C GLY A 212 11.40 -5.86 -20.55
N MET A 213 10.24 -5.27 -20.85
CA MET A 213 10.15 -3.91 -21.40
C MET A 213 10.68 -2.86 -20.42
N VAL A 214 10.35 -2.97 -19.12
CA VAL A 214 10.85 -2.04 -18.09
C VAL A 214 12.36 -2.15 -17.92
N VAL A 215 12.92 -3.36 -17.91
CA VAL A 215 14.37 -3.61 -17.86
C VAL A 215 15.06 -2.98 -19.06
N GLY A 216 14.52 -3.18 -20.27
CA GLY A 216 15.06 -2.54 -21.48
C GLY A 216 15.02 -1.02 -21.43
N ALA A 217 13.92 -0.44 -20.93
CA ALA A 217 13.78 1.00 -20.76
C ALA A 217 14.75 1.56 -19.70
N GLY A 218 14.90 0.89 -18.55
CA GLY A 218 15.85 1.24 -17.50
C GLY A 218 17.30 1.19 -17.97
N TRP A 219 17.64 0.17 -18.78
CA TRP A 219 18.96 0.06 -19.43
C TRP A 219 19.24 1.22 -20.38
N ASN A 220 18.22 1.67 -21.13
CA ASN A 220 18.32 2.82 -22.03
C ASN A 220 18.35 4.17 -21.30
N GLY A 221 18.26 4.19 -19.96
CA GLY A 221 18.32 5.39 -19.13
C GLY A 221 16.96 6.06 -18.88
N ALA A 222 15.86 5.45 -19.29
CA ALA A 222 14.53 5.90 -18.89
C ALA A 222 14.27 5.53 -17.43
N ARG A 223 13.54 6.39 -16.71
CA ARG A 223 12.94 6.01 -15.44
C ARG A 223 11.69 5.21 -15.75
N ALA A 224 11.75 3.92 -15.47
CA ALA A 224 10.75 2.95 -15.89
C ALA A 224 10.23 2.15 -14.70
N PHE A 225 8.93 1.85 -14.71
CA PHE A 225 8.31 1.01 -13.68
C PHE A 225 7.28 0.04 -14.24
N THR A 226 7.00 -1.01 -13.47
CA THR A 226 5.82 -1.87 -13.63
C THR A 226 5.02 -1.87 -12.34
N THR A 227 3.76 -2.29 -12.44
CA THR A 227 2.89 -2.49 -11.28
C THR A 227 2.21 -3.85 -11.37
N THR A 228 2.20 -4.59 -10.27
CA THR A 228 1.77 -5.99 -10.24
C THR A 228 1.29 -6.41 -8.84
N SER A 229 1.07 -7.71 -8.65
CA SER A 229 0.79 -8.35 -7.36
C SER A 229 1.52 -9.71 -7.29
N GLY A 230 1.44 -10.44 -6.18
CA GLY A 230 2.17 -11.68 -5.92
C GLY A 230 2.28 -12.70 -7.08
N PRO A 231 1.21 -13.03 -7.84
CA PRO A 231 1.33 -13.93 -9.00
C PRO A 231 2.24 -13.37 -10.10
N GLY A 232 2.12 -12.08 -10.39
CA GLY A 232 2.94 -11.43 -11.40
C GLY A 232 4.40 -11.33 -10.99
N LEU A 233 4.68 -11.03 -9.72
CA LEU A 233 6.04 -11.11 -9.17
C LEU A 233 6.69 -12.48 -9.39
N SER A 234 5.93 -13.55 -9.21
CA SER A 234 6.43 -14.92 -9.45
C SER A 234 6.88 -15.12 -10.90
N LEU A 235 6.19 -14.50 -11.87
CA LEU A 235 6.55 -14.56 -13.29
C LEU A 235 7.72 -13.62 -13.64
N MET A 236 7.80 -12.46 -12.99
CA MET A 236 8.86 -11.47 -13.23
C MET A 236 10.24 -11.90 -12.72
N ASN A 237 10.31 -12.96 -11.91
CA ASN A 237 11.46 -13.30 -11.10
C ASN A 237 12.76 -13.48 -11.90
N GLU A 238 12.71 -14.04 -13.12
CA GLU A 238 13.91 -14.21 -13.96
C GLU A 238 14.50 -12.85 -14.38
N PHE A 239 13.67 -11.92 -14.83
CA PHE A 239 14.10 -10.58 -15.24
C PHE A 239 14.50 -9.69 -14.05
N ILE A 240 13.91 -9.91 -12.87
CA ILE A 240 14.37 -9.27 -11.63
C ILE A 240 15.82 -9.69 -11.34
N GLY A 241 16.13 -10.98 -11.46
CA GLY A 241 17.50 -11.50 -11.33
C GLY A 241 18.45 -10.91 -12.38
N LEU A 242 18.01 -10.81 -13.64
CA LEU A 242 18.79 -10.15 -14.69
C LEU A 242 19.09 -8.69 -14.34
N ALA A 243 18.08 -7.92 -13.93
CA ALA A 243 18.24 -6.50 -13.59
C ALA A 243 19.12 -6.29 -12.35
N TYR A 244 19.00 -7.16 -11.33
CA TYR A 244 19.89 -7.18 -10.18
C TYR A 244 21.33 -7.37 -10.61
N PHE A 245 21.60 -8.46 -11.35
CA PHE A 245 22.96 -8.83 -11.69
C PHE A 245 23.56 -7.86 -12.70
N ALA A 246 22.82 -7.43 -13.72
CA ALA A 246 23.26 -6.46 -14.72
C ALA A 246 23.26 -4.99 -14.23
N GLU A 247 22.76 -4.75 -13.00
CA GLU A 247 22.67 -3.44 -12.36
C GLU A 247 21.87 -2.43 -13.17
N ILE A 248 20.66 -2.82 -13.53
CA ILE A 248 19.72 -2.01 -14.29
C ILE A 248 18.70 -1.41 -13.31
N PRO A 249 18.50 -0.08 -13.28
CA PRO A 249 17.43 0.54 -12.51
C PRO A 249 16.06 0.08 -12.98
N VAL A 250 15.27 -0.44 -12.05
CA VAL A 250 13.88 -0.81 -12.29
C VAL A 250 13.08 -0.49 -11.04
N THR A 251 11.90 0.09 -11.18
CA THR A 251 10.96 0.24 -10.07
C THR A 251 9.79 -0.74 -10.24
N ILE A 252 9.46 -1.49 -9.20
CA ILE A 252 8.37 -2.46 -9.20
C ILE A 252 7.42 -2.07 -8.08
N ILE A 253 6.16 -1.78 -8.41
CA ILE A 253 5.14 -1.52 -7.40
C ILE A 253 4.31 -2.78 -7.22
N ASP A 254 4.55 -3.46 -6.11
CA ASP A 254 3.78 -4.62 -5.69
C ASP A 254 2.61 -4.15 -4.82
N VAL A 255 1.40 -4.27 -5.37
CA VAL A 255 0.16 -4.05 -4.64
C VAL A 255 -0.29 -5.40 -4.12
N GLN A 256 0.21 -5.75 -2.93
CA GLN A 256 0.01 -7.08 -2.34
C GLN A 256 -1.47 -7.39 -2.11
N ARG A 257 -1.83 -8.67 -2.28
CA ARG A 257 -3.18 -9.19 -2.06
C ARG A 257 -3.11 -10.57 -1.40
N GLY A 258 -4.26 -11.10 -0.99
CA GLY A 258 -4.32 -12.44 -0.39
C GLY A 258 -3.76 -13.52 -1.32
N GLY A 259 -2.71 -14.22 -0.90
CA GLY A 259 -2.12 -15.39 -1.57
C GLY A 259 -2.45 -16.71 -0.84
N PRO A 260 -1.83 -17.85 -1.20
CA PRO A 260 -0.92 -18.07 -2.34
C PRO A 260 -1.66 -18.31 -3.67
N SER A 261 -0.91 -18.43 -4.78
CA SER A 261 -1.48 -18.62 -6.13
C SER A 261 -2.49 -17.51 -6.46
N THR A 262 -3.65 -17.80 -7.06
CA THR A 262 -4.71 -16.81 -7.27
C THR A 262 -5.14 -16.16 -5.94
N GLY A 263 -5.18 -16.96 -4.88
CA GLY A 263 -5.53 -16.55 -3.52
C GLY A 263 -6.89 -15.86 -3.44
N MET A 264 -6.93 -14.71 -2.78
CA MET A 264 -8.10 -13.84 -2.64
C MET A 264 -7.83 -12.50 -3.33
N PRO A 265 -8.12 -12.36 -4.64
CA PRO A 265 -7.75 -11.18 -5.42
C PRO A 265 -8.28 -9.85 -4.89
N THR A 266 -9.36 -9.89 -4.11
CA THR A 266 -10.07 -8.72 -3.56
C THR A 266 -9.88 -8.54 -2.05
N ARG A 267 -8.91 -9.24 -1.45
CA ARG A 267 -8.59 -9.16 -0.02
C ARG A 267 -7.13 -8.75 0.18
N THR A 268 -6.87 -8.01 1.27
CA THR A 268 -5.53 -7.51 1.60
C THR A 268 -4.72 -8.57 2.36
N GLN A 269 -3.41 -8.58 2.12
CA GLN A 269 -2.43 -9.35 2.88
C GLN A 269 -1.04 -8.76 2.60
N GLN A 270 -0.11 -8.86 3.56
CA GLN A 270 1.28 -8.42 3.42
C GLN A 270 2.22 -9.65 3.34
N SER A 271 1.96 -10.55 2.38
CA SER A 271 2.56 -11.89 2.29
C SER A 271 3.65 -12.06 1.24
N ASP A 272 4.10 -10.99 0.60
CA ASP A 272 5.07 -11.09 -0.52
C ASP A 272 6.45 -10.54 -0.12
N VAL A 273 6.62 -10.10 1.13
CA VAL A 273 7.84 -9.48 1.68
C VAL A 273 9.11 -10.32 1.46
N LEU A 274 9.11 -11.59 1.85
CA LEU A 274 10.27 -12.47 1.65
C LEU A 274 10.50 -12.79 0.17
N ALA A 275 9.43 -12.96 -0.59
CA ALA A 275 9.51 -13.26 -2.02
C ALA A 275 10.17 -12.10 -2.78
N CYS A 276 9.87 -10.84 -2.41
CA CYS A 276 10.52 -9.67 -2.98
C CYS A 276 11.93 -9.43 -2.43
N ALA A 277 12.14 -9.59 -1.11
CA ALA A 277 13.44 -9.32 -0.48
C ALA A 277 14.59 -10.15 -1.09
N TYR A 278 14.30 -11.40 -1.44
CA TYR A 278 15.26 -12.38 -1.95
C TYR A 278 14.90 -12.93 -3.35
N ALA A 279 14.06 -12.23 -4.13
CA ALA A 279 13.98 -12.47 -5.57
C ALA A 279 15.39 -12.27 -6.16
N SER A 280 15.99 -13.08 -7.01
CA SER A 280 15.58 -14.32 -7.66
C SER A 280 16.56 -15.45 -7.30
N HIS A 281 16.61 -16.50 -8.11
CA HIS A 281 17.64 -17.54 -8.05
C HIS A 281 19.07 -16.97 -7.95
N GLY A 282 19.94 -17.70 -7.23
CA GLY A 282 21.26 -17.20 -6.82
C GLY A 282 21.20 -16.37 -5.54
N ASP A 283 22.29 -15.68 -5.21
CA ASP A 283 22.38 -14.83 -4.01
C ASP A 283 22.01 -13.38 -4.33
N THR A 284 20.79 -13.00 -3.97
CA THR A 284 20.19 -11.70 -4.29
C THR A 284 19.61 -11.04 -3.04
N LYS A 285 19.61 -9.70 -3.02
CA LYS A 285 18.95 -8.89 -1.99
C LYS A 285 18.40 -7.62 -2.62
N HIS A 286 17.14 -7.32 -2.37
CA HIS A 286 16.46 -6.16 -2.96
C HIS A 286 16.03 -5.13 -1.94
N VAL A 287 16.03 -3.88 -2.37
CA VAL A 287 15.49 -2.78 -1.57
C VAL A 287 13.97 -2.80 -1.65
N LEU A 288 13.32 -2.79 -0.49
CA LEU A 288 11.86 -2.72 -0.34
C LEU A 288 11.48 -1.44 0.41
N LEU A 289 10.45 -0.74 -0.05
CA LEU A 289 9.86 0.42 0.62
C LEU A 289 8.45 0.06 1.11
N PHE A 290 8.11 0.43 2.35
CA PHE A 290 6.86 0.03 3.02
C PHE A 290 5.98 1.26 3.35
N PRO A 291 5.21 1.80 2.39
CA PRO A 291 4.34 2.94 2.64
C PRO A 291 3.18 2.58 3.58
N GLU A 292 2.80 3.47 4.50
CA GLU A 292 1.69 3.25 5.44
C GLU A 292 0.31 3.74 4.94
N ASP A 293 0.31 4.69 4.02
CA ASP A 293 -0.88 5.37 3.52
C ASP A 293 -0.66 5.94 2.09
N PRO A 294 -1.67 6.58 1.47
CA PRO A 294 -1.50 7.17 0.15
C PRO A 294 -0.46 8.28 0.06
N HIS A 295 -0.22 9.05 1.13
CA HIS A 295 0.83 10.07 1.14
C HIS A 295 2.21 9.42 0.97
N GLU A 296 2.50 8.38 1.73
CA GLU A 296 3.75 7.63 1.55
C GLU A 296 3.79 6.85 0.23
N CYS A 297 2.65 6.39 -0.32
CA CYS A 297 2.64 5.84 -1.68
C CYS A 297 3.14 6.86 -2.71
N PHE A 298 2.70 8.12 -2.61
CA PHE A 298 3.20 9.20 -3.47
C PHE A 298 4.71 9.43 -3.29
N GLU A 299 5.16 9.61 -2.03
CA GLU A 299 6.57 9.90 -1.74
C GLU A 299 7.49 8.73 -2.10
N PHE A 300 7.11 7.49 -1.74
CA PHE A 300 7.96 6.32 -1.90
C PHE A 300 8.01 5.86 -3.35
N SER A 301 6.95 6.04 -4.14
CA SER A 301 7.03 5.81 -5.59
C SER A 301 7.99 6.77 -6.29
N ALA A 302 8.05 8.03 -5.86
CA ALA A 302 9.04 8.98 -6.37
C ALA A 302 10.47 8.63 -5.88
N ALA A 303 10.62 8.33 -4.59
CA ALA A 303 11.90 7.95 -4.00
C ALA A 303 12.45 6.63 -4.58
N ALA A 304 11.59 5.68 -4.94
CA ALA A 304 12.00 4.42 -5.55
C ALA A 304 12.69 4.62 -6.90
N LEU A 305 12.29 5.64 -7.68
CA LEU A 305 12.92 5.97 -8.95
C LEU A 305 14.31 6.60 -8.76
N ASP A 306 14.46 7.45 -7.73
CA ASP A 306 15.75 8.01 -7.32
C ASP A 306 16.69 6.91 -6.80
N LEU A 307 16.20 6.03 -5.92
CA LEU A 307 16.95 4.89 -5.39
C LEU A 307 17.35 3.92 -6.50
N ALA A 308 16.45 3.63 -7.45
CA ALA A 308 16.76 2.73 -8.56
C ALA A 308 17.91 3.28 -9.41
N ASP A 309 17.90 4.58 -9.70
CA ASP A 309 18.96 5.26 -10.46
C ASP A 309 20.28 5.32 -9.68
N ARG A 310 20.23 5.69 -8.39
CA ARG A 310 21.39 5.80 -7.50
C ARG A 310 22.06 4.45 -7.29
N LEU A 311 21.29 3.44 -6.91
CA LEU A 311 21.76 2.09 -6.56
C LEU A 311 21.87 1.17 -7.78
N GLN A 312 21.35 1.58 -8.95
CA GLN A 312 21.39 0.80 -10.19
C GLN A 312 20.90 -0.64 -9.95
N THR A 313 19.70 -0.79 -9.42
CA THR A 313 19.13 -2.09 -9.04
C THR A 313 17.60 -2.02 -9.00
N PRO A 314 16.88 -3.16 -9.01
CA PRO A 314 15.46 -3.18 -8.77
C PRO A 314 15.09 -2.68 -7.36
N ILE A 315 14.14 -1.75 -7.30
CA ILE A 315 13.54 -1.22 -6.06
C ILE A 315 12.06 -1.57 -6.04
N PHE A 316 11.59 -2.13 -4.93
CA PHE A 316 10.19 -2.49 -4.74
C PHE A 316 9.48 -1.46 -3.85
N VAL A 317 8.28 -1.06 -4.25
CA VAL A 317 7.32 -0.35 -3.39
C VAL A 317 6.25 -1.35 -2.99
N MET A 318 6.25 -1.75 -1.73
CA MET A 318 5.43 -2.82 -1.16
C MET A 318 4.18 -2.24 -0.50
N THR A 319 3.20 -1.85 -1.31
CA THR A 319 1.87 -1.46 -0.82
C THR A 319 0.97 -2.70 -0.74
N ASP A 320 -0.31 -2.53 -0.43
CA ASP A 320 -1.29 -3.63 -0.39
C ASP A 320 -2.67 -3.15 -0.85
N LEU A 321 -3.57 -4.09 -1.10
CA LEU A 321 -4.92 -3.84 -1.60
C LEU A 321 -5.68 -2.79 -0.78
N ASP A 322 -5.48 -2.77 0.55
CA ASP A 322 -6.22 -1.92 1.46
C ASP A 322 -5.73 -0.46 1.42
N ILE A 323 -4.45 -0.21 1.13
CA ILE A 323 -3.97 1.13 0.77
C ILE A 323 -4.30 1.44 -0.69
N GLY A 324 -4.10 0.48 -1.58
CA GLY A 324 -4.09 0.67 -3.03
C GLY A 324 -5.47 1.03 -3.60
N MET A 325 -6.52 0.30 -3.22
CA MET A 325 -7.86 0.43 -3.82
C MET A 325 -8.90 1.15 -2.96
N ASN A 326 -8.63 1.38 -1.66
CA ASN A 326 -9.54 2.11 -0.79
C ASN A 326 -9.13 3.57 -0.67
N GLN A 327 -10.11 4.46 -0.60
CA GLN A 327 -9.86 5.86 -0.29
C GLN A 327 -9.51 5.99 1.20
N ARG A 328 -8.40 6.67 1.48
CA ARG A 328 -7.94 6.96 2.84
C ARG A 328 -7.71 8.44 3.01
N LEU A 329 -7.87 8.90 4.25
CA LEU A 329 -7.52 10.24 4.65
C LEU A 329 -6.02 10.30 4.95
N CYS A 330 -5.27 11.13 4.24
CA CYS A 330 -3.82 11.29 4.42
C CYS A 330 -3.40 12.76 4.39
N ALA A 331 -2.13 13.03 4.68
CA ALA A 331 -1.56 14.35 4.47
C ALA A 331 -1.62 14.74 2.97
N PRO A 332 -1.79 16.03 2.63
CA PRO A 332 -1.73 16.49 1.25
C PRO A 332 -0.34 16.22 0.66
N PHE A 333 -0.30 15.94 -0.64
CA PHE A 333 0.98 15.72 -1.32
C PHE A 333 1.75 17.02 -1.45
N ALA A 334 3.00 17.01 -1.02
CA ALA A 334 3.94 18.11 -1.18
C ALA A 334 5.03 17.73 -2.18
N TRP A 335 5.42 18.68 -3.04
CA TRP A 335 6.54 18.51 -3.94
C TRP A 335 7.35 19.79 -4.04
N ASP A 336 8.66 19.69 -3.86
CA ASP A 336 9.58 20.80 -4.08
C ASP A 336 9.92 20.90 -5.58
N GLY A 337 9.50 21.98 -6.23
CA GLY A 337 9.79 22.23 -7.65
C GLY A 337 11.28 22.42 -7.96
N ALA A 338 12.11 22.73 -6.96
CA ALA A 338 13.56 22.80 -7.11
C ALA A 338 14.25 21.43 -6.99
N ARG A 339 13.52 20.39 -6.54
CA ARG A 339 14.07 19.04 -6.42
C ARG A 339 14.42 18.48 -7.79
N GLY A 340 15.71 18.25 -8.00
CA GLY A 340 16.23 17.48 -9.12
C GLY A 340 16.07 15.97 -8.89
N TYR A 341 16.05 15.22 -9.99
CA TYR A 341 16.07 13.77 -9.96
C TYR A 341 17.47 13.26 -9.59
N ASP A 342 17.57 12.31 -8.66
CA ASP A 342 18.84 11.64 -8.39
C ASP A 342 19.13 10.60 -9.47
N ARG A 343 19.98 10.96 -10.44
CA ARG A 343 20.35 10.06 -11.55
C ARG A 343 21.46 9.07 -11.19
N GLY A 344 22.02 9.17 -9.98
CA GLY A 344 23.16 8.37 -9.56
C GLY A 344 24.45 8.75 -10.28
N LYS A 345 25.38 7.78 -10.36
CA LYS A 345 26.70 7.95 -10.98
C LYS A 345 26.65 7.76 -12.50
N VAL A 346 26.16 8.76 -13.22
CA VAL A 346 26.13 8.78 -14.69
C VAL A 346 27.31 9.59 -15.20
N MET A 347 28.18 8.95 -15.98
CA MET A 347 29.34 9.60 -16.57
C MET A 347 28.95 10.34 -17.85
N THR A 348 29.44 11.56 -18.04
CA THR A 348 29.14 12.39 -19.22
C THR A 348 30.14 12.20 -20.36
N ALA A 349 29.82 12.73 -21.54
CA ALA A 349 30.73 12.74 -22.68
C ALA A 349 32.03 13.49 -22.36
N GLU A 350 31.93 14.63 -21.67
CA GLU A 350 33.06 15.48 -21.31
C GLU A 350 33.99 14.78 -20.32
N GLU A 351 33.45 14.03 -19.36
CA GLU A 351 34.25 13.25 -18.41
C GLU A 351 35.02 12.12 -19.12
N LEU A 352 34.38 11.46 -20.09
CA LEU A 352 35.03 10.45 -20.93
C LEU A 352 36.12 11.07 -21.82
N GLU A 353 35.90 12.28 -22.33
CA GLU A 353 36.92 13.00 -23.11
C GLU A 353 38.10 13.45 -22.26
N ALA A 354 37.84 13.87 -21.03
CA ALA A 354 38.87 14.20 -20.04
C ALA A 354 39.69 12.99 -19.57
N GLY A 355 39.37 11.77 -20.04
CA GLY A 355 40.13 10.56 -19.75
C GLY A 355 39.82 9.95 -18.38
N ARG A 356 38.64 10.26 -17.79
CA ARG A 356 38.17 9.61 -16.57
C ARG A 356 38.07 8.10 -16.79
N GLU A 357 38.60 7.31 -15.86
CA GLU A 357 38.56 5.85 -15.97
C GLU A 357 37.11 5.35 -16.01
N PHE A 358 36.74 4.64 -17.08
CA PHE A 358 35.44 3.99 -17.20
C PHE A 358 35.59 2.47 -17.26
N ALA A 359 35.04 1.80 -16.24
CA ALA A 359 34.84 0.36 -16.21
C ALA A 359 33.49 0.11 -15.53
N ARG A 360 32.50 -0.35 -16.30
CA ARG A 360 31.08 -0.38 -15.92
C ARG A 360 30.78 -1.01 -14.55
N TYR A 361 31.60 -1.98 -14.12
CA TYR A 361 31.39 -2.72 -12.87
C TYR A 361 32.54 -2.52 -11.87
N LYS A 362 33.41 -1.53 -12.10
CA LYS A 362 34.47 -1.14 -11.17
C LYS A 362 33.91 -0.14 -10.16
N ASP A 363 34.06 -0.46 -8.87
CA ASP A 363 33.80 0.49 -7.80
C ASP A 363 35.02 1.40 -7.65
N LEU A 364 34.80 2.71 -7.75
CA LEU A 364 35.84 3.72 -7.64
C LEU A 364 35.77 4.48 -6.32
N ASP A 365 34.62 4.45 -5.63
CA ASP A 365 34.35 5.29 -4.47
C ASP A 365 34.18 4.48 -3.17
N GLY A 366 34.13 3.14 -3.26
CA GLY A 366 34.07 2.22 -2.12
C GLY A 366 32.66 1.98 -1.58
N ASP A 367 31.63 2.49 -2.25
CA ASP A 367 30.21 2.36 -1.85
C ASP A 367 29.50 1.20 -2.57
N GLY A 368 30.22 0.44 -3.40
CA GLY A 368 29.69 -0.65 -4.21
C GLY A 368 28.96 -0.20 -5.48
N ILE A 369 28.82 1.11 -5.72
CA ILE A 369 28.05 1.69 -6.82
C ILE A 369 29.04 2.17 -7.91
N PRO A 370 29.08 1.50 -9.08
CA PRO A 370 29.98 1.88 -10.17
C PRO A 370 29.42 3.04 -10.99
N TYR A 371 30.27 3.67 -11.81
CA TYR A 371 29.80 4.62 -12.82
C TYR A 371 29.15 3.89 -14.00
N ARG A 372 28.14 4.51 -14.59
CA ARG A 372 27.47 4.03 -15.81
C ARG A 372 27.40 5.12 -16.87
N THR A 373 27.18 4.71 -18.11
CA THR A 373 26.85 5.58 -19.25
C THR A 373 25.51 5.13 -19.81
N TYR A 374 24.83 6.04 -20.51
CA TYR A 374 23.67 5.69 -21.33
C TYR A 374 24.09 5.34 -22.75
N PRO A 375 23.32 4.53 -23.49
CA PRO A 375 23.55 4.32 -24.91
C PRO A 375 23.67 5.66 -25.66
N GLY A 376 24.74 5.81 -26.44
CA GLY A 376 24.99 7.04 -27.21
C GLY A 376 25.60 8.20 -26.43
N THR A 377 26.07 8.01 -25.18
CA THR A 377 26.73 9.08 -24.40
C THR A 377 27.93 9.69 -25.13
N HIS A 378 28.71 8.89 -25.86
CA HIS A 378 29.92 9.34 -26.57
C HIS A 378 30.14 8.47 -27.83
N PRO A 379 30.69 9.01 -28.94
CA PRO A 379 30.87 8.27 -30.20
C PRO A 379 31.77 7.04 -30.09
N GLU A 380 32.88 7.12 -29.34
CA GLU A 380 33.91 6.05 -29.29
C GLU A 380 34.23 5.50 -27.88
N LYS A 381 33.72 6.12 -26.80
CA LYS A 381 34.11 5.84 -25.41
C LYS A 381 32.89 5.52 -24.57
N GLY A 382 33.09 4.90 -23.41
CA GLY A 382 32.02 4.61 -22.47
C GLY A 382 31.04 3.51 -22.91
N ALA A 383 31.30 2.82 -24.03
CA ALA A 383 30.50 1.68 -24.47
C ALA A 383 30.81 0.43 -23.63
N TYR A 384 29.79 -0.37 -23.35
CA TYR A 384 29.94 -1.63 -22.64
C TYR A 384 28.83 -2.61 -23.05
N PHE A 385 29.08 -3.91 -22.85
CA PHE A 385 28.09 -4.95 -23.12
C PHE A 385 27.39 -5.36 -21.82
N THR A 386 26.05 -5.41 -21.84
CA THR A 386 25.25 -5.80 -20.68
C THR A 386 24.88 -7.27 -20.77
N ARG A 387 24.99 -8.00 -19.64
CA ARG A 387 24.99 -9.46 -19.63
C ARG A 387 24.37 -9.99 -18.35
N GLY A 388 23.58 -11.06 -18.45
CA GLY A 388 23.16 -11.86 -17.30
C GLY A 388 24.22 -12.87 -16.83
N THR A 389 25.29 -13.06 -17.58
CA THR A 389 26.40 -13.98 -17.27
C THR A 389 27.55 -13.24 -16.58
N SER A 390 28.36 -13.99 -15.83
CA SER A 390 29.50 -13.44 -15.06
C SER A 390 30.47 -12.64 -15.93
N ARG A 391 31.10 -11.63 -15.33
CA ARG A 391 31.87 -10.59 -16.03
C ARG A 391 32.99 -10.03 -15.16
N ASN A 392 34.03 -9.49 -15.78
CA ASN A 392 35.06 -8.70 -15.09
C ASN A 392 34.61 -7.22 -14.91
N PRO A 393 35.40 -6.37 -14.21
CA PRO A 393 35.04 -4.96 -14.00
C PRO A 393 34.82 -4.15 -15.29
N GLN A 394 35.42 -4.57 -16.41
CA GLN A 394 35.29 -3.94 -17.73
C GLN A 394 34.08 -4.42 -18.54
N ALA A 395 33.15 -5.16 -17.92
CA ALA A 395 31.97 -5.75 -18.57
C ALA A 395 32.27 -6.87 -19.60
N GLN A 396 33.50 -7.39 -19.61
CA GLN A 396 33.85 -8.52 -20.47
C GLN A 396 33.42 -9.82 -19.79
N TYR A 397 32.96 -10.79 -20.58
CA TYR A 397 32.63 -12.12 -20.07
C TYR A 397 33.82 -12.75 -19.31
N SER A 398 33.53 -13.31 -18.14
CA SER A 398 34.53 -14.03 -17.35
C SER A 398 33.87 -15.10 -16.49
N GLU A 399 34.47 -16.28 -16.47
CA GLU A 399 34.13 -17.39 -15.55
C GLU A 399 35.21 -17.59 -14.47
N ARG A 400 36.15 -16.63 -14.36
CA ARG A 400 37.21 -16.72 -13.35
C ARG A 400 36.60 -16.46 -11.97
N GLY A 401 36.87 -17.36 -11.02
CA GLY A 401 36.41 -17.23 -9.64
C GLY A 401 36.66 -15.85 -9.01
N PRO A 402 37.85 -15.24 -9.13
CA PRO A 402 38.11 -13.91 -8.58
C PRO A 402 37.22 -12.80 -9.14
N ASP A 403 36.91 -12.83 -10.44
CA ASP A 403 36.04 -11.83 -11.06
C ASP A 403 34.60 -11.98 -10.54
N TYR A 404 34.11 -13.21 -10.43
CA TYR A 404 32.79 -13.49 -9.87
C TYR A 404 32.68 -13.04 -8.39
N VAL A 405 33.65 -13.42 -7.56
CA VAL A 405 33.69 -13.03 -6.13
C VAL A 405 33.70 -11.52 -5.97
N TYR A 406 34.50 -10.80 -6.76
CA TYR A 406 34.52 -9.34 -6.74
C TYR A 406 33.14 -8.73 -7.03
N ASN A 407 32.42 -9.22 -8.06
CA ASN A 407 31.09 -8.72 -8.37
C ASN A 407 30.12 -8.96 -7.21
N MET A 408 30.05 -10.17 -6.69
CA MET A 408 29.08 -10.53 -5.65
C MET A 408 29.35 -9.79 -4.34
N GLN A 409 30.61 -9.68 -3.91
CA GLN A 409 30.98 -8.92 -2.71
C GLN A 409 30.68 -7.42 -2.86
N ARG A 410 30.94 -6.84 -4.03
CA ARG A 410 30.60 -5.44 -4.31
C ARG A 410 29.08 -5.20 -4.27
N LEU A 411 28.27 -6.13 -4.80
CA LEU A 411 26.81 -6.02 -4.73
C LEU A 411 26.30 -6.06 -3.29
N LEU A 412 26.93 -6.83 -2.40
CA LEU A 412 26.64 -6.78 -0.96
C LEU A 412 27.03 -5.44 -0.34
N GLN A 413 28.19 -4.88 -0.68
CA GLN A 413 28.59 -3.53 -0.23
C GLN A 413 27.60 -2.47 -0.69
N LYS A 414 27.12 -2.55 -1.93
CA LYS A 414 26.09 -1.67 -2.47
C LYS A 414 24.78 -1.76 -1.67
N PHE A 415 24.37 -2.97 -1.32
CA PHE A 415 23.20 -3.22 -0.50
C PHE A 415 23.38 -2.66 0.93
N ASP A 416 24.58 -2.77 1.50
CA ASP A 416 24.90 -2.16 2.80
C ASP A 416 24.82 -0.63 2.75
N SER A 417 25.42 -0.01 1.72
CA SER A 417 25.34 1.44 1.47
C SER A 417 23.89 1.95 1.37
N ALA A 418 22.97 1.13 0.87
CA ALA A 418 21.56 1.51 0.74
C ALA A 418 20.86 1.76 2.09
N LYS A 419 21.35 1.20 3.20
CA LYS A 419 20.77 1.40 4.56
C LYS A 419 20.68 2.87 4.96
N ALA A 420 21.63 3.68 4.54
CA ALA A 420 21.66 5.12 4.82
C ALA A 420 20.81 5.95 3.85
N MET A 421 20.41 5.37 2.72
CA MET A 421 19.70 6.07 1.63
C MET A 421 18.19 5.82 1.66
N VAL A 422 17.76 4.65 2.14
CA VAL A 422 16.35 4.29 2.24
C VAL A 422 15.62 5.11 3.32
N PRO A 423 14.28 5.26 3.24
CA PRO A 423 13.48 5.85 4.30
C PRO A 423 13.78 5.23 5.67
N GLN A 424 14.21 6.07 6.61
CA GLN A 424 14.59 5.64 7.95
C GLN A 424 13.35 5.26 8.78
N PRO A 425 13.45 4.26 9.68
CA PRO A 425 12.34 3.85 10.55
C PRO A 425 11.93 4.98 11.50
N ILE A 426 10.68 4.93 11.96
CA ILE A 426 10.15 5.90 12.93
C ILE A 426 10.03 5.21 14.28
N VAL A 427 10.73 5.73 15.29
CA VAL A 427 10.65 5.24 16.68
C VAL A 427 9.76 6.17 17.48
N GLN A 428 8.86 5.58 18.28
CA GLN A 428 8.06 6.30 19.26
C GLN A 428 8.25 5.63 20.63
N GLN A 429 8.79 6.38 21.57
CA GLN A 429 8.96 5.92 22.94
C GLN A 429 7.68 6.13 23.75
N SER A 430 7.43 5.23 24.70
CA SER A 430 6.43 5.38 25.73
C SER A 430 6.81 6.50 26.71
N ASP A 431 5.81 7.20 27.25
CA ASP A 431 6.01 8.24 28.26
C ASP A 431 6.56 7.69 29.59
N VAL A 432 6.42 6.38 29.80
CA VAL A 432 6.99 5.64 30.93
C VAL A 432 7.97 4.58 30.40
N PRO A 433 9.03 4.23 31.15
CA PRO A 433 9.99 3.22 30.73
C PRO A 433 9.31 1.90 30.35
N SER A 434 9.57 1.43 29.12
CA SER A 434 9.06 0.16 28.63
C SER A 434 10.15 -0.91 28.59
N ARG A 435 9.80 -2.15 28.99
CA ARG A 435 10.66 -3.33 28.82
C ARG A 435 10.45 -4.02 27.47
N HIS A 436 9.34 -3.71 26.80
CA HIS A 436 8.89 -4.35 25.57
C HIS A 436 8.78 -3.33 24.43
N GLY A 437 9.08 -3.79 23.22
CA GLY A 437 8.92 -3.01 22.00
C GLY A 437 7.88 -3.62 21.06
N ALA A 438 7.42 -2.87 20.06
CA ALA A 438 6.64 -3.36 18.94
C ALA A 438 7.19 -2.86 17.60
N ILE A 439 7.36 -3.77 16.66
CA ILE A 439 7.74 -3.50 15.27
C ILE A 439 6.56 -3.81 14.34
N PHE A 440 6.26 -2.90 13.43
CA PHE A 440 5.19 -3.03 12.44
C PHE A 440 5.53 -2.25 11.16
N PHE A 441 4.73 -2.42 10.10
CA PHE A 441 4.94 -1.76 8.80
C PHE A 441 3.66 -1.69 7.97
N GLY A 442 3.68 -0.83 6.94
CA GLY A 442 2.62 -0.77 5.93
C GLY A 442 1.25 -0.39 6.49
N SER A 443 0.19 -1.00 5.95
CA SER A 443 -1.21 -0.74 6.33
C SER A 443 -1.57 -1.16 7.76
N THR A 444 -0.64 -1.76 8.51
CA THR A 444 -0.81 -2.03 9.95
C THR A 444 -0.81 -0.74 10.78
N SER A 445 -0.22 0.34 10.28
CA SER A 445 0.05 1.57 11.05
C SER A 445 -1.21 2.24 11.65
N PRO A 446 -2.31 2.44 10.90
CA PRO A 446 -3.54 3.01 11.48
C PRO A 446 -4.09 2.22 12.67
N ALA A 447 -4.05 0.88 12.60
CA ALA A 447 -4.52 0.02 13.69
C ALA A 447 -3.56 0.02 14.88
N MET A 448 -2.24 0.08 14.63
CA MET A 448 -1.24 0.16 15.69
C MET A 448 -1.32 1.47 16.47
N HIS A 449 -1.56 2.61 15.80
CA HIS A 449 -1.74 3.91 16.45
C HIS A 449 -2.92 3.94 17.42
N GLU A 450 -4.01 3.23 17.13
CA GLU A 450 -5.12 3.09 18.08
C GLU A 450 -4.82 2.03 19.16
N ALA A 451 -4.17 0.92 18.79
CA ALA A 451 -3.84 -0.16 19.72
C ALA A 451 -2.89 0.29 20.83
N ILE A 452 -1.90 1.13 20.51
CA ILE A 452 -0.93 1.64 21.50
C ILE A 452 -1.62 2.49 22.58
N GLU A 453 -2.62 3.29 22.20
CA GLU A 453 -3.38 4.07 23.19
C GLU A 453 -4.26 3.18 24.05
N ARG A 454 -4.92 2.18 23.45
CA ARG A 454 -5.70 1.20 24.21
C ARG A 454 -4.83 0.43 25.21
N LEU A 455 -3.66 -0.03 24.79
CA LEU A 455 -2.71 -0.72 25.68
C LEU A 455 -2.24 0.20 26.81
N ARG A 456 -2.00 1.48 26.53
CA ARG A 456 -1.65 2.48 27.55
C ARG A 456 -2.78 2.66 28.57
N ASP A 457 -4.03 2.75 28.11
CA ASP A 457 -5.21 2.86 28.98
C ASP A 457 -5.39 1.59 29.86
N GLU A 458 -4.91 0.43 29.38
CA GLU A 458 -4.84 -0.84 30.13
C GLU A 458 -3.57 -0.97 31.00
N GLY A 459 -2.71 0.05 31.03
CA GLY A 459 -1.49 0.09 31.87
C GLY A 459 -0.29 -0.67 31.28
N ILE A 460 -0.31 -1.00 29.99
CA ILE A 460 0.77 -1.70 29.29
C ILE A 460 1.60 -0.67 28.51
N ALA A 461 2.81 -0.40 29.02
CA ALA A 461 3.80 0.44 28.35
C ALA A 461 4.50 -0.32 27.21
N LEU A 462 4.68 0.34 26.07
CA LEU A 462 5.28 -0.25 24.88
C LEU A 462 5.96 0.85 24.04
N ASP A 463 7.23 0.67 23.71
CA ASP A 463 7.88 1.50 22.68
C ASP A 463 7.57 0.90 21.31
N THR A 464 7.54 1.73 20.27
CA THR A 464 7.21 1.26 18.92
C THR A 464 8.23 1.70 17.87
N LEU A 465 8.42 0.89 16.84
CA LEU A 465 9.23 1.19 15.68
C LEU A 465 8.46 0.79 14.41
N ARG A 466 8.14 1.78 13.57
CA ARG A 466 7.61 1.53 12.23
C ARG A 466 8.76 1.34 11.24
N VAL A 467 8.85 0.16 10.66
CA VAL A 467 9.81 -0.14 9.60
C VAL A 467 9.30 0.47 8.30
N ARG A 468 10.14 1.26 7.63
CA ARG A 468 9.81 1.97 6.38
C ARG A 468 10.52 1.41 5.16
N ALA A 469 11.61 0.65 5.35
CA ALA A 469 12.33 0.01 4.27
C ALA A 469 13.17 -1.20 4.71
N PHE A 470 13.57 -2.00 3.72
CA PHE A 470 14.64 -3.00 3.77
C PHE A 470 15.67 -2.62 2.68
N PRO A 471 17.00 -2.64 2.91
CA PRO A 471 17.73 -3.10 4.09
C PRO A 471 17.46 -2.30 5.35
N PHE A 472 17.59 -2.95 6.51
CA PHE A 472 17.38 -2.30 7.79
C PHE A 472 18.60 -1.47 8.21
N PRO A 473 18.43 -0.20 8.60
CA PRO A 473 19.48 0.57 9.26
C PRO A 473 19.74 0.05 10.68
N GLU A 474 20.92 0.37 11.22
CA GLU A 474 21.37 -0.07 12.55
C GLU A 474 20.40 0.36 13.68
N SER A 475 19.65 1.45 13.49
CA SER A 475 18.63 1.89 14.43
C SER A 475 17.55 0.84 14.71
N VAL A 476 17.25 -0.05 13.76
CA VAL A 476 16.32 -1.17 13.97
C VAL A 476 16.92 -2.19 14.93
N ARG A 477 18.21 -2.51 14.77
CA ARG A 477 18.92 -3.44 15.66
C ARG A 477 19.04 -2.85 17.07
N ALA A 478 19.41 -1.58 17.16
CA ALA A 478 19.50 -0.86 18.44
C ALA A 478 18.16 -0.84 19.18
N PHE A 479 17.05 -0.64 18.46
CA PHE A 479 15.70 -0.73 19.04
C PHE A 479 15.44 -2.14 19.59
N ILE A 480 15.78 -3.20 18.85
CA ILE A 480 15.56 -4.56 19.34
C ILE A 480 16.41 -4.82 20.59
N ASP A 481 17.67 -4.42 20.60
CA ASP A 481 18.58 -4.63 21.74
C ASP A 481 18.21 -3.83 22.99
N ALA A 482 17.50 -2.72 22.85
CA ALA A 482 17.01 -1.92 23.98
C ALA A 482 15.85 -2.58 24.77
N HIS A 483 15.25 -3.65 24.24
CA HIS A 483 14.07 -4.30 24.83
C HIS A 483 14.34 -5.76 25.18
N GLU A 484 13.65 -6.26 26.21
CA GLU A 484 13.73 -7.68 26.57
C GLU A 484 13.07 -8.56 25.50
N SER A 485 11.94 -8.11 24.98
CA SER A 485 11.25 -8.74 23.85
C SER A 485 10.57 -7.69 22.98
N VAL A 486 10.44 -7.99 21.69
CA VAL A 486 9.78 -7.13 20.71
C VAL A 486 8.66 -7.89 20.03
N PHE A 487 7.44 -7.37 20.09
CA PHE A 487 6.33 -7.87 19.29
C PHE A 487 6.54 -7.48 17.83
N VAL A 488 6.34 -8.41 16.89
CA VAL A 488 6.39 -8.11 15.45
C VAL A 488 5.00 -8.31 14.88
N ILE A 489 4.34 -7.19 14.52
CA ILE A 489 2.95 -7.17 14.05
C ILE A 489 2.95 -7.19 12.53
N GLU A 490 2.33 -8.22 11.96
CA GLU A 490 2.32 -8.41 10.51
C GLU A 490 0.99 -8.96 10.00
N GLN A 491 0.65 -8.59 8.77
CA GLN A 491 -0.53 -9.10 8.08
C GLN A 491 -0.22 -10.30 7.18
N ASN A 492 0.50 -11.30 7.72
CA ASN A 492 0.78 -12.58 7.05
C ASN A 492 0.90 -13.72 8.08
N ARG A 493 0.77 -14.97 7.62
CA ARG A 493 0.77 -16.17 8.50
C ARG A 493 2.15 -16.54 9.03
N ASP A 494 3.21 -16.24 8.27
CA ASP A 494 4.52 -16.85 8.47
C ASP A 494 5.53 -15.93 9.19
N GLY A 495 5.15 -14.68 9.50
CA GLY A 495 6.03 -13.71 10.15
C GLY A 495 7.23 -13.36 9.26
N GLN A 496 6.94 -12.83 8.06
CA GLN A 496 7.96 -12.60 7.04
C GLN A 496 8.95 -11.49 7.41
N LEU A 497 8.49 -10.35 7.95
CA LEU A 497 9.36 -9.31 8.50
C LEU A 497 10.15 -9.85 9.69
N ARG A 498 9.52 -10.61 10.60
CA ARG A 498 10.22 -11.28 11.69
C ARG A 498 11.36 -12.16 11.17
N SER A 499 11.09 -12.93 10.12
CA SER A 499 12.10 -13.80 9.50
C SER A 499 13.24 -12.98 8.89
N LEU A 500 12.94 -11.86 8.22
CA LEU A 500 13.97 -10.93 7.75
C LEU A 500 14.82 -10.38 8.90
N LEU A 501 14.21 -9.91 10.00
CA LEU A 501 14.95 -9.39 11.15
C LEU A 501 15.89 -10.42 11.77
N VAL A 502 15.43 -11.68 11.90
CA VAL A 502 16.26 -12.80 12.36
C VAL A 502 17.44 -13.02 11.42
N ASN A 503 17.17 -13.16 10.12
CA ASN A 503 18.18 -13.52 9.14
C ASN A 503 19.24 -12.42 8.95
N GLU A 504 18.82 -11.16 8.96
CA GLU A 504 19.68 -10.01 8.63
C GLU A 504 20.52 -9.54 9.82
N PHE A 505 20.05 -9.78 11.04
CA PHE A 505 20.77 -9.37 12.26
C PHE A 505 21.27 -10.54 13.12
N GLY A 506 20.98 -11.80 12.77
CA GLY A 506 21.32 -12.96 13.58
C GLY A 506 20.67 -12.93 14.98
N ILE A 507 19.46 -12.39 15.07
CA ILE A 507 18.75 -12.22 16.34
C ILE A 507 18.15 -13.55 16.78
N ASP A 508 18.24 -13.87 18.08
CA ASP A 508 17.51 -14.99 18.67
C ASP A 508 16.00 -14.83 18.42
N PRO A 509 15.37 -15.76 17.66
CA PRO A 509 13.94 -15.67 17.35
C PRO A 509 13.03 -15.63 18.58
N ALA A 510 13.50 -16.07 19.75
CA ALA A 510 12.75 -15.99 21.01
C ALA A 510 12.55 -14.55 21.49
N ARG A 511 13.43 -13.61 21.10
CA ARG A 511 13.27 -12.17 21.41
C ARG A 511 12.19 -11.49 20.57
N LEU A 512 11.80 -12.09 19.44
CA LEU A 512 10.82 -11.52 18.51
C LEU A 512 9.49 -12.30 18.57
N VAL A 513 8.46 -11.67 19.14
CA VAL A 513 7.16 -12.29 19.44
C VAL A 513 6.15 -11.98 18.34
N ALA A 514 5.81 -12.97 17.50
CA ALA A 514 5.01 -12.76 16.27
C ALA A 514 3.51 -12.51 16.55
N VAL A 515 2.95 -11.35 16.18
CA VAL A 515 1.51 -11.03 16.22
C VAL A 515 0.98 -11.01 14.79
N LEU A 516 0.21 -12.03 14.41
CA LEU A 516 -0.01 -12.36 13.00
C LEU A 516 -1.51 -12.32 12.66
N HIS A 517 -1.88 -11.55 11.65
CA HIS A 517 -3.25 -11.43 11.13
C HIS A 517 -3.29 -11.75 9.64
N TYR A 518 -4.23 -12.58 9.16
CA TYR A 518 -4.19 -13.06 7.76
C TYR A 518 -5.53 -13.59 7.26
N ASP A 519 -6.65 -13.05 7.74
CA ASP A 519 -8.00 -13.47 7.31
C ASP A 519 -8.47 -12.79 6.00
N GLY A 520 -7.62 -11.95 5.39
CA GLY A 520 -7.92 -11.17 4.20
C GLY A 520 -8.54 -9.79 4.48
N THR A 521 -8.74 -9.44 5.75
CA THR A 521 -9.22 -8.12 6.16
C THR A 521 -8.10 -7.29 6.79
N PRO A 522 -8.26 -5.95 6.85
CA PRO A 522 -7.32 -5.11 7.59
C PRO A 522 -7.33 -5.49 9.07
N ILE A 523 -6.13 -5.66 9.63
CA ILE A 523 -5.90 -5.87 11.06
C ILE A 523 -6.53 -4.75 11.87
N THR A 524 -7.10 -5.09 13.02
CA THR A 524 -7.80 -4.14 13.89
C THR A 524 -6.98 -3.81 15.12
N ALA A 525 -7.19 -2.61 15.66
CA ALA A 525 -6.57 -2.20 16.92
C ALA A 525 -6.94 -3.14 18.07
N ARG A 526 -8.20 -3.63 18.07
CA ARG A 526 -8.68 -4.61 19.04
C ARG A 526 -7.85 -5.89 19.02
N PHE A 527 -7.66 -6.47 17.83
CA PHE A 527 -6.85 -7.66 17.66
C PHE A 527 -5.43 -7.47 18.19
N ILE A 528 -4.76 -6.38 17.80
CA ILE A 528 -3.37 -6.09 18.22
C ILE A 528 -3.29 -5.97 19.74
N ALA A 529 -4.15 -5.14 20.35
CA ALA A 529 -4.15 -4.92 21.80
C ALA A 529 -4.41 -6.23 22.56
N ASP A 530 -5.43 -6.99 22.16
CA ASP A 530 -5.78 -8.25 22.83
C ASP A 530 -4.65 -9.29 22.73
N ALA A 531 -3.98 -9.39 21.57
CA ALA A 531 -2.87 -10.32 21.38
C ALA A 531 -1.65 -9.95 22.24
N ILE A 532 -1.33 -8.66 22.35
CA ILE A 532 -0.21 -8.15 23.16
C ILE A 532 -0.52 -8.31 24.66
N ALA A 533 -1.73 -7.91 25.09
CA ALA A 533 -2.16 -8.02 26.49
C ALA A 533 -2.18 -9.48 26.97
N GLY A 534 -2.75 -10.39 26.17
CA GLY A 534 -2.81 -11.82 26.51
C GLY A 534 -1.42 -12.46 26.69
N ARG A 535 -0.43 -12.02 25.91
CA ARG A 535 0.95 -12.51 26.01
C ARG A 535 1.72 -11.91 27.17
N SER A 536 1.52 -10.61 27.43
CA SER A 536 2.12 -9.91 28.57
C SER A 536 1.64 -10.50 29.91
N ALA A 537 0.36 -10.88 30.00
CA ALA A 537 -0.20 -11.55 31.17
C ALA A 537 0.40 -12.96 31.39
N THR A 538 0.71 -13.69 30.30
CA THR A 538 1.29 -15.03 30.37
C THR A 538 2.76 -14.98 30.84
N GLN A 539 3.56 -14.04 30.34
CA GLN A 539 4.94 -13.83 30.77
C GLN A 539 5.04 -13.43 32.26
N SER A 540 4.13 -12.55 32.71
CA SER A 540 4.07 -12.12 34.12
C SER A 540 3.73 -13.26 35.09
N ARG A 541 2.97 -14.27 34.65
CA ARG A 541 2.66 -15.46 35.46
C ARG A 541 3.85 -16.42 35.54
N GLN A 542 4.60 -16.60 34.46
CA GLN A 542 5.79 -17.47 34.46
C GLN A 542 6.91 -16.93 35.36
N HIS A 543 7.10 -15.61 35.42
CA HIS A 543 8.06 -14.96 36.34
C HIS A 543 7.66 -14.97 37.82
N LYS A 544 6.40 -15.26 38.16
CA LYS A 544 5.95 -15.42 39.56
C LYS A 544 6.04 -16.87 40.05
N VAL A 545 6.25 -17.83 39.14
CA VAL A 545 6.27 -19.28 39.42
C VAL A 545 7.69 -19.84 39.35
N ALA A 546 8.60 -19.17 38.63
CA ALA A 546 10.06 -19.35 38.73
C ALA A 546 10.61 -18.49 39.87
#